data_AF-A0A496UY73-F1
#
_entry.id   AF-A0A496UY73-F1
#
_cell.length_a   1.000
_cell.length_b   1.000
_cell.length_c   1.000
_cell.angle_alpha   90.00
_cell.angle_beta   90.00
_cell.angle_gamma   90.00
#
_symmetry.space_group_name_H-M   'P 1'
#
loop_
_entity.id
_entity.type
_entity.pdbx_description
1 polymer ?
#
loop_
_entity_poly.entity_id
_entity_poly.type
_entity_poly.pdbx_seq_one_letter_code
_entity_poly.pdbx_strand_id
1 'polypeptide(L)' 'MGDLMVFNIGGNKYRLIASIHFNRGKVYIRNVLTHREYDKGTWKQ' A
#
# COMPACT_ATOMS: atom_id res chain seq x y z
N MET A 1 -9.93 8.69 -6.93
CA MET A 1 -9.03 7.85 -6.10
C MET A 1 -7.82 8.70 -5.76
N GLY A 2 -7.53 8.92 -4.48
CA GLY A 2 -6.29 9.61 -4.11
C GLY A 2 -5.08 8.74 -4.44
N ASP A 3 -3.92 9.36 -4.66
CA ASP A 3 -2.69 8.65 -4.97
C ASP A 3 -2.32 7.70 -3.81
N LEU A 4 -2.32 6.40 -4.11
CA LEU A 4 -1.83 5.36 -3.21
C LEU A 4 -0.42 4.98 -3.61
N MET A 5 0.48 4.90 -2.63
CA MET A 5 1.85 4.44 -2.81
C MET A 5 1.98 3.01 -2.31
N VAL A 6 2.76 2.20 -3.04
CA VAL A 6 2.99 0.79 -2.73
C VAL A 6 4.47 0.57 -2.44
N PHE A 7 4.77 -0.04 -1.30
CA PHE A 7 6.14 -0.34 -0.86
C PHE A 7 6.35 -1.83 -0.67
N ASN A 8 7.53 -2.32 -1.05
CA ASN A 8 7.95 -3.69 -0.81
C ASN A 8 8.57 -3.81 0.58
N ILE A 9 8.08 -4.71 1.43
CA ILE A 9 8.57 -4.88 2.81
C ILE A 9 8.84 -6.35 3.14
N GLY A 10 9.55 -6.60 4.24
CA GLY A 10 9.80 -7.95 4.77
C GLY A 10 10.58 -8.85 3.80
N GLY A 11 11.60 -8.32 3.12
CA GLY A 11 12.34 -9.06 2.09
C GLY A 11 11.51 -9.30 0.82
N ASN A 12 10.74 -8.30 0.40
CA ASN A 12 9.87 -8.33 -0.79
C ASN A 12 8.67 -9.32 -0.71
N LYS A 13 8.39 -9.88 0.47
CA LYS A 13 7.28 -10.84 0.67
C LYS A 13 5.90 -10.17 0.70
N TYR A 14 5.85 -8.88 1.06
CA TYR A 14 4.62 -8.13 1.24
C TYR A 14 4.62 -6.79 0.47
N ARG A 15 3.42 -6.24 0.31
CA ARG A 15 3.11 -4.93 -0.26
C ARG A 15 2.37 -4.10 0.78
N LEU A 16 3.00 -3.01 1.20
CA LEU A 16 2.38 -1.98 2.03
C LEU A 16 1.74 -0.94 1.11
N ILE A 17 0.42 -0.80 1.17
CA ILE A 17 -0.32 0.21 0.41
C ILE A 17 -0.68 1.33 1.38
N ALA A 18 -0.25 2.55 1.08
CA ALA A 18 -0.47 3.71 1.94
C ALA A 18 -0.90 4.94 1.15
N SER A 19 -1.70 5.78 1.80
CA SER A 19 -1.97 7.15 1.33
C SER A 19 -1.07 8.11 2.09
N ILE A 20 -0.35 8.97 1.38
CA ILE A 20 0.62 9.89 1.97
C ILE A 20 0.19 11.33 1.72
N HIS A 21 0.00 12.06 2.82
CA HIS A 21 -0.34 13.47 2.81
C HIS A 21 0.90 14.28 3.20
N PHE A 22 1.77 14.57 2.23
CA PHE A 22 3.05 15.25 2.48
C PHE A 22 2.87 16.63 3.11
N ASN A 23 1.88 17.41 2.65
CA ASN A 23 1.56 18.72 3.19
C ASN A 23 1.19 18.69 4.68
N ARG A 24 0.67 17.57 5.17
CA ARG A 24 0.28 17.37 6.58
C ARG A 24 1.31 16.53 7.34
N GLY A 25 2.34 16.01 6.68
CA GLY A 25 3.30 15.08 7.28
C GLY A 25 2.67 13.78 7.80
N LYS A 26 1.60 13.27 7.16
CA LYS A 26 0.86 12.09 7.63
C LYS A 26 0.89 10.95 6.62
N VAL A 27 1.02 9.74 7.16
CA VAL A 27 0.97 8.48 6.40
C VAL A 27 -0.16 7.62 6.95
N TYR A 28 -1.04 7.16 6.06
CA TYR A 28 -2.16 6.30 6.40
C TYR A 28 -1.97 4.94 5.74
N ILE A 29 -1.75 3.91 6.54
CA ILE A 29 -1.68 2.53 6.07
C ILE A 29 -3.09 2.09 5.68
N ARG A 30 -3.25 1.64 4.44
CA ARG A 30 -4.53 1.13 3.92
C ARG A 30 -4.59 -0.39 3.98
N ASN A 31 -3.54 -1.04 3.50
CA ASN A 31 -3.45 -2.50 3.48
C ASN A 31 -2.00 -2.96 3.60
N VAL A 32 -1.81 -4.16 4.16
CA VAL A 32 -0.56 -4.92 4.10
C VAL A 32 -0.92 -6.29 3.54
N LEU A 33 -0.44 -6.59 2.34
CA LEU A 33 -0.82 -7.78 1.59
C LEU A 33 0.40 -8.63 1.27
N THR A 34 0.25 -9.95 1.20
CA THR A 34 1.24 -10.81 0.52
C THR A 34 1.28 -10.48 -0.98
N HIS A 35 2.33 -10.92 -1.68
CA HIS A 35 2.41 -10.77 -3.13
C HIS A 35 1.18 -11.37 -3.84
N ARG A 36 0.78 -12.60 -3.44
CA ARG A 36 -0.38 -13.29 -4.02
C ARG A 36 -1.69 -12.54 -3.80
N GLU A 37 -1.88 -11.91 -2.64
CA GLU A 37 -3.09 -11.13 -2.37
C GLU A 37 -3.09 -9.80 -3.13
N TYR A 38 -1.93 -9.15 -3.21
CA TYR A 38 -1.76 -7.93 -3.99
C TYR A 38 -2.09 -8.15 -5.48
N ASP A 39 -1.65 -9.28 -6.04
CA ASP A 39 -1.86 -9.64 -7.45
C ASP A 39 -3.33 -9.86 -7.81
N LYS A 40 -4.17 -10.24 -6.84
CA LYS A 40 -5.64 -10.35 -7.05
C LYS A 40 -6.28 -9.00 -7.37
N GLY A 41 -5.64 -7.88 -7.02
CA GLY A 41 -6.07 -6.54 -7.39
C GLY A 41 -7.34 -6.03 -6.68
N THR A 42 -7.92 -6.79 -5.75
CA THR A 42 -9.16 -6.41 -5.03
C THR A 42 -9.00 -5.15 -4.19
N TRP A 43 -7.78 -4.80 -3.78
CA TRP A 43 -7.47 -3.60 -3.00
C TRP A 43 -7.59 -2.29 -3.79
N LYS A 44 -7.75 -2.36 -5.12
CA LYS A 44 -7.89 -1.20 -6.00
C LYS A 44 -9.34 -0.71 -6.15
N GLN A 45 -10.31 -1.39 -5.54
CA GLN A 45 -11.74 -1.08 -5.63
C GLN A 45 -12.13 0.11 -4.74
#